data_AF-A0AAV9H4R8-F1
#
_entry.id   AF-A0AAV9H4R8-F1
#
_cell.length_a   1.000
_cell.length_b   1.000
_cell.length_c   1.000
_cell.angle_alpha   90.00
_cell.angle_beta   90.00
_cell.angle_gamma   90.00
#
_symmetry.space_group_name_H-M   'P 1'
#
loop_
_entity.id
_entity.type
_entity.pdbx_description
1 polymer ?
#
loop_
_entity_poly.entity_id
_entity_poly.type
_entity_poly.pdbx_seq_one_letter_code
_entity_poly.pdbx_strand_id
1 'polypeptide(L)' 'MQPKTRPIQRFAAAASKCYAEAAVYGKCIVADYNSVHKDKCVKEFMKLKDCFLAAKGGK' A
#
# COMPACT_ATOMS: atom_id res chain seq x y z
N MET A 1 -7.79 24.89 -16.44
CA MET A 1 -8.12 23.46 -16.60
C MET A 1 -7.59 22.72 -15.38
N GLN A 2 -8.42 22.42 -14.38
CA GLN A 2 -7.95 21.61 -13.25
C GLN A 2 -7.72 20.19 -13.79
N PRO A 3 -6.50 19.63 -13.70
CA PRO A 3 -6.30 18.25 -14.09
C PRO A 3 -7.20 17.42 -13.18
N LYS A 4 -8.26 16.83 -13.74
CA LYS A 4 -9.07 15.83 -13.04
C LYS A 4 -8.15 14.64 -12.82
N THR A 5 -7.37 14.67 -11.74
CA THR A 5 -6.51 13.56 -11.32
C THR A 5 -7.43 12.37 -11.19
N ARG A 6 -7.34 11.48 -12.19
CA ARG A 6 -8.24 10.32 -12.28
C ARG A 6 -8.09 9.56 -10.96
N PRO A 7 -9.15 8.93 -10.43
CA PRO A 7 -9.08 8.20 -9.17
C PRO A 7 -7.90 7.21 -9.12
N ILE A 8 -7.59 6.61 -10.27
CA ILE A 8 -6.41 5.76 -10.49
C ILE A 8 -5.08 6.48 -10.24
N GLN A 9 -4.96 7.74 -10.65
CA GLN A 9 -3.77 8.54 -10.49
C GLN A 9 -3.57 8.98 -9.03
N ARG A 10 -4.66 9.27 -8.29
CA ARG A 10 -4.60 9.51 -6.84
C ARG A 10 -4.21 8.23 -6.08
N PHE A 11 -4.74 7.08 -6.50
CA PHE A 11 -4.36 5.78 -5.97
C PHE A 11 -2.88 5.48 -6.24
N ALA A 12 -2.40 5.69 -7.46
CA ALA A 12 -1.00 5.49 -7.82
C ALA A 12 -0.09 6.40 -7.00
N ALA A 13 -0.43 7.68 -6.83
CA ALA A 13 0.33 8.61 -6.00
C ALA A 13 0.38 8.19 -4.51
N ALA A 14 -0.73 7.68 -3.98
CA ALA A 14 -0.79 7.13 -2.62
C ALA A 14 0.05 5.85 -2.50
N ALA A 15 -0.06 4.93 -3.48
CA ALA A 15 0.74 3.71 -3.53
C ALA A 15 2.24 3.99 -3.65
N SER A 16 2.63 5.01 -4.44
CA SER A 16 4.01 5.45 -4.56
C SER A 16 4.55 6.06 -3.26
N LYS A 17 3.73 6.82 -2.51
CA LYS A 17 4.10 7.35 -1.20
C LYS A 17 4.36 6.25 -0.17
N CYS A 18 3.57 5.19 -0.21
CA CYS A 18 3.67 4.04 0.70
C CYS A 18 4.43 2.86 0.08
N TYR A 19 5.21 3.11 -0.97
CA TYR A 19 5.88 2.07 -1.73
C TYR A 19 6.89 1.28 -0.87
N ALA A 20 7.52 1.93 0.11
CA ALA A 20 8.44 1.27 1.02
C ALA A 20 7.72 0.20 1.86
N GLU A 21 6.58 0.55 2.49
CA GLU A 21 5.74 -0.41 3.22
C GLU A 21 5.17 -1.50 2.29
N ALA A 22 4.82 -1.15 1.05
CA ALA A 22 4.34 -2.11 0.05
C ALA A 22 5.41 -3.13 -0.34
N ALA A 23 6.65 -2.67 -0.51
CA ALA A 23 7.79 -3.54 -0.81
C ALA A 23 8.11 -4.46 0.37
N VAL A 24 8.00 -3.97 1.61
CA VAL A 24 8.21 -4.79 2.82
C VAL A 24 7.11 -5.85 2.97
N TYR A 25 5.84 -5.47 2.78
CA TYR A 25 4.72 -6.40 2.77
C TYR A 25 4.87 -7.47 1.67
N GLY A 26 5.22 -7.03 0.45
CA GLY A 26 5.48 -7.92 -0.69
C GLY A 26 6.65 -8.88 -0.43
N LYS A 27 7.74 -8.42 0.19
CA LYS A 27 8.86 -9.28 0.59
C LYS A 27 8.44 -10.36 1.57
N CYS A 28 7.62 -10.01 2.56
CA CYS A 28 7.11 -10.98 3.53
C CYS A 28 6.22 -12.05 2.86
N ILE A 29 5.39 -11.64 1.90
CA ILE A 29 4.56 -12.57 1.11
C ILE A 29 5.41 -13.46 0.20
N VAL A 30 6.39 -12.89 -0.50
CA VAL A 30 7.26 -13.65 -1.43
C VAL A 30 8.16 -14.63 -0.67
N ALA A 31 8.64 -14.25 0.52
CA ALA A 31 9.48 -15.11 1.35
C ALA A 31 8.79 -16.42 1.72
N ASP A 32 7.46 -16.42 1.85
CA ASP A 32 6.70 -17.58 2.27
C ASP A 32 5.39 -17.69 1.47
N TYR A 33 5.53 -17.57 0.15
CA TYR A 33 4.40 -17.51 -0.80
C TYR A 33 3.48 -18.74 -0.71
N ASN A 34 4.06 -19.88 -0.34
CA ASN A 34 3.35 -21.15 -0.23
C ASN A 34 2.47 -21.22 1.04
N SER A 35 2.83 -20.49 2.08
CA SER A 35 2.05 -20.41 3.31
C SER A 35 1.59 -18.98 3.56
N VAL A 36 1.16 -18.27 2.52
CA VAL A 36 0.46 -16.99 2.69
C VAL A 36 -0.91 -17.28 3.29
N HIS A 37 -1.06 -16.98 4.58
CA HIS A 37 -2.34 -17.00 5.27
C HIS A 37 -2.67 -15.62 5.83
N LYS A 38 -3.96 -15.42 6.07
CA LYS A 38 -4.47 -14.27 6.81
C LYS A 38 -3.65 -14.18 8.12
N ASP A 39 -3.10 -13.00 8.38
CA ASP A 39 -2.24 -12.65 9.53
C ASP A 39 -0.72 -12.87 9.41
N LYS A 40 -0.21 -13.56 8.37
CA LYS A 40 1.23 -13.83 8.27
C LYS A 40 2.10 -12.57 8.12
N CYS A 41 1.63 -11.62 7.33
CA CYS A 41 2.28 -10.32 7.12
C CYS A 41 1.45 -9.16 7.67
N VAL A 42 0.67 -9.41 8.74
CA VAL A 42 -0.32 -8.44 9.26
C VAL A 42 0.32 -7.13 9.72
N LYS A 43 1.52 -7.19 10.32
CA LYS A 43 2.24 -6.01 10.79
C LYS A 43 2.59 -5.06 9.64
N GLU A 44 3.04 -5.62 8.52
CA GLU A 44 3.45 -4.83 7.36
C GLU A 44 2.24 -4.39 6.54
N PHE A 45 1.19 -5.22 6.49
CA PHE A 45 -0.11 -4.84 5.95
C PHE A 45 -0.74 -3.67 6.73
N MET A 46 -0.65 -3.67 8.07
CA MET A 46 -1.16 -2.58 8.90
C MET A 46 -0.45 -1.27 8.61
N LYS A 47 0.89 -1.27 8.49
CA LYS A 47 1.66 -0.08 8.13
C LYS A 47 1.30 0.43 6.73
N LEU A 48 1.24 -0.47 5.74
CA LEU A 48 0.82 -0.12 4.39
C LEU A 48 -0.58 0.49 4.40
N LYS A 49 -1.54 -0.15 5.08
CA LYS A 49 -2.92 0.34 5.20
C LYS A 49 -2.96 1.73 5.83
N ASP A 50 -2.23 1.95 6.92
CA ASP A 50 -2.18 3.22 7.63
C ASP A 50 -1.67 4.34 6.72
N CYS A 51 -0.53 4.12 6.05
CA CYS A 51 -0.01 5.06 5.08
C CYS A 51 -0.96 5.28 3.90
N PHE A 52 -1.62 4.22 3.41
CA PHE A 52 -2.57 4.33 2.30
C PHE A 52 -3.81 5.15 2.67
N LEU A 53 -4.31 4.99 3.90
CA LEU A 53 -5.42 5.77 4.44
C LEU A 53 -5.01 7.23 4.65
N ALA A 54 -3.83 7.49 5.20
CA ALA A 54 -3.28 8.84 5.33
C ALA A 54 -3.10 9.52 3.96
N ALA A 55 -2.60 8.78 2.97
CA ALA A 55 -2.37 9.29 1.62
C ALA A 55 -3.65 9.51 0.81
N LYS A 56 -4.73 8.73 1.06
CA LYS A 56 -6.07 8.99 0.49
C LYS A 56 -6.78 10.17 1.15
N GLY A 57 -6.43 10.54 2.38
CA GLY A 57 -7.06 11.63 3.15
C GLY A 57 -6.40 13.02 3.00
N GLY A 58 -5.31 13.14 2.25
CA GLY A 58 -4.58 14.40 2.10
C GLY A 58 -5.07 15.25 0.92
N LYS A 59 -5.76 16.36 1.23
CA LYS A 59 -6.08 17.56 0.41
C LYS A 59 -5.89 17.41 -1.11
#